data_AF-A0A1Z8RR74-F1
#
_entry.id   AF-A0A1Z8RR74-F1
#
_cell.length_a   1.000
_cell.length_b   1.000
_cell.length_c   1.000
_cell.angle_alpha   90.00
_cell.angle_beta   90.00
_cell.angle_gamma   90.00
#
_symmetry.space_group_name_H-M   'P 1'
#
loop_
_entity.id
_entity.type
_entity.pdbx_description
1 polymer ?
#
loop_
_entity_poly.entity_id
_entity_poly.type
_entity_poly.pdbx_seq_one_letter_code
_entity_poly.pdbx_strand_id
1 'polypeptide(L)'
;MTDRFHLVTALWGRGFVERFLSTTLPTILSAKNLPALQGAALVKYSILTTDADAQDIKGSPLWAELVKNADVSFETSSEFEANHKYSRATDLYCVGLKESARLNAATIFLTPDALWSDGCLRRVRELANEGYRAVIVDGLRSVKGDIMPVINTLSQKSAAGALSIGSRDLMDLAIENIHPVEAISTWGVSQIHDVPYRLHWPVPGGGLLSSSFCGHPILLYPDREVAAFEGAIDHGLVQAALSDAAKVYYPADTSELAIVSIDELGFSSQNLKSTDNRRRILDISKWAYHHATPQNLEAFQNPVGRQTSETVDLETWRRIERQAKFHISAILSVRKLLIVMFELENRGAALAAALIAYGLHELNLVTALATTDELTILAPEDHGMKLQSVTVKSDAEKGVLRKRIRDHTLLGNIPAQDIPQLISGVEIVQANLQIDNWTLHIIKQPVAERSSP
;
A
#
# COMPACT_ATOMS: atom_id res chain seq x y z
N MET A 1 -26.87 -0.67 -8.38
CA MET A 1 -26.33 0.68 -8.58
C MET A 1 -26.38 1.39 -7.25
N THR A 2 -25.27 2.02 -6.84
CA THR A 2 -25.23 2.84 -5.64
C THR A 2 -25.47 4.28 -6.07
N ASP A 3 -26.61 4.84 -5.68
CA ASP A 3 -27.03 6.19 -6.01
C ASP A 3 -27.01 7.13 -4.79
N ARG A 4 -26.38 6.71 -3.70
CA ARG A 4 -26.26 7.48 -2.45
C ARG A 4 -24.80 7.55 -2.05
N PHE A 5 -24.28 8.76 -1.92
CA PHE A 5 -22.91 9.02 -1.53
C PHE A 5 -22.88 9.89 -0.27
N HIS A 6 -22.01 9.54 0.65
CA HIS A 6 -21.72 10.32 1.85
C HIS A 6 -20.23 10.62 1.88
N LEU A 7 -19.88 11.87 1.59
CA LEU A 7 -18.52 12.36 1.68
C LEU A 7 -18.19 12.69 3.13
N VAL A 8 -16.99 12.30 3.57
CA VAL A 8 -16.55 12.49 4.95
C VAL A 8 -15.15 13.09 4.95
N THR A 9 -14.98 14.21 5.64
CA THR A 9 -13.67 14.81 5.91
C THR A 9 -13.52 15.05 7.40
N ALA A 10 -12.44 14.52 7.98
CA ALA A 10 -12.03 14.82 9.35
C ALA A 10 -10.86 15.81 9.31
N LEU A 11 -11.01 16.98 9.91
CA LEU A 11 -9.97 18.01 9.94
C LEU A 11 -10.14 18.92 11.16
N TRP A 12 -9.05 19.33 11.80
CA TRP A 12 -9.10 20.30 12.89
C TRP A 12 -7.81 21.09 12.98
N GLY A 13 -7.92 22.34 13.41
CA GLY A 13 -6.81 23.26 13.54
C GLY A 13 -6.51 24.01 12.24
N ARG A 14 -6.12 25.27 12.42
CA ARG A 14 -5.91 26.26 11.37
C ARG A 14 -5.09 25.75 10.17
N GLY A 15 -3.98 25.05 10.40
CA GLY A 15 -3.15 24.54 9.31
C GLY A 15 -3.85 23.51 8.41
N PHE A 16 -4.74 22.69 8.97
CA PHE A 16 -5.53 21.74 8.19
C PHE A 16 -6.72 22.42 7.50
N VAL A 17 -7.36 23.40 8.14
CA VAL A 17 -8.40 24.22 7.49
C VAL A 17 -7.84 24.97 6.29
N GLU A 18 -6.69 25.64 6.45
CA GLU A 18 -6.03 26.36 5.37
C GLU A 18 -5.65 25.42 4.22
N ARG A 19 -5.13 24.21 4.51
CA ARG A 19 -4.85 23.19 3.48
C ARG A 19 -6.13 22.74 2.77
N PHE A 20 -7.19 22.44 3.51
CA PHE A 20 -8.47 22.02 2.95
C PHE A 20 -9.03 23.07 2.00
N LEU A 21 -9.07 24.33 2.41
CA LEU A 21 -9.61 25.43 1.62
C LEU A 21 -8.73 25.81 0.42
N SER A 22 -7.41 25.55 0.48
CA SER A 22 -6.48 25.89 -0.61
C SER A 22 -6.18 24.75 -1.58
N THR A 23 -6.52 23.50 -1.23
CA THR A 23 -6.17 22.31 -2.04
C THR A 23 -7.36 21.39 -2.30
N THR A 24 -7.81 20.67 -1.28
CA THR A 24 -8.84 19.65 -1.38
C THR A 24 -10.17 20.23 -1.85
N LEU A 25 -10.71 21.23 -1.15
CA LEU A 25 -12.03 21.79 -1.46
C LEU A 25 -12.09 22.39 -2.89
N PRO A 26 -11.13 23.21 -3.34
CA PRO A 26 -11.11 23.70 -4.73
C PRO A 26 -11.14 22.58 -5.76
N THR A 27 -10.36 21.50 -5.55
CA THR A 27 -10.21 20.43 -6.55
C THR A 27 -11.42 19.50 -6.61
N ILE A 28 -12.04 19.18 -5.47
CA ILE A 28 -13.28 18.38 -5.46
C ILE A 28 -14.47 19.17 -6.00
N LEU A 29 -14.44 20.50 -6.01
CA LEU A 29 -15.50 21.35 -6.59
C LEU A 29 -15.37 21.56 -8.10
N SER A 30 -14.34 21.01 -8.76
CA SER A 30 -14.24 21.04 -10.22
C SER A 30 -15.44 20.35 -10.89
N ALA A 31 -15.77 20.76 -12.12
CA ALA A 31 -17.01 20.38 -12.78
C ALA A 31 -17.20 18.86 -12.93
N LYS A 32 -16.12 18.09 -13.06
CA LYS A 32 -16.19 16.63 -13.19
C LYS A 32 -16.07 15.87 -11.86
N ASN A 33 -15.99 16.56 -10.72
CA ASN A 33 -15.90 15.97 -9.39
C ASN A 33 -17.25 16.03 -8.63
N LEU A 34 -17.34 16.75 -7.50
CA LEU A 34 -18.54 16.80 -6.66
C LEU A 34 -19.81 17.20 -7.46
N PRO A 35 -19.77 18.19 -8.36
CA PRO A 35 -20.90 18.48 -9.25
C PRO A 35 -21.34 17.30 -10.12
N ALA A 36 -20.42 16.43 -10.55
CA ALA A 36 -20.76 15.23 -11.31
C ALA A 36 -21.50 14.15 -10.48
N LEU A 37 -21.62 14.34 -9.16
CA LEU A 37 -22.45 13.51 -8.29
C LEU A 37 -23.90 14.01 -8.20
N GLN A 38 -24.25 15.20 -8.68
CA GLN A 38 -25.59 15.81 -8.54
C GLN A 38 -26.76 15.01 -9.19
N GLY A 39 -26.48 13.95 -9.95
CA GLY A 39 -27.48 13.01 -10.45
C GLY A 39 -27.72 11.78 -9.55
N ALA A 40 -27.06 11.72 -8.39
CA ALA A 40 -27.29 10.71 -7.36
C ALA A 40 -28.57 11.05 -6.56
N ALA A 41 -29.23 10.04 -6.00
CA ALA A 41 -30.40 10.21 -5.14
C ALA A 41 -30.05 10.95 -3.83
N LEU A 42 -28.81 10.84 -3.36
CA LEU A 42 -28.31 11.55 -2.19
C LEU A 42 -26.82 11.86 -2.34
N VAL A 43 -26.45 13.11 -2.07
CA VAL A 43 -25.06 13.54 -1.87
C VAL A 43 -25.01 14.30 -0.54
N LYS A 44 -24.61 13.60 0.53
CA LYS A 44 -24.36 14.19 1.85
C LYS A 44 -22.87 14.44 2.01
N TYR A 45 -22.49 15.53 2.68
CA TYR A 45 -21.10 15.79 3.05
C TYR A 45 -21.02 16.15 4.53
N SER A 46 -20.41 15.28 5.34
CA SER A 46 -20.11 15.57 6.74
C SER A 46 -18.66 16.00 6.93
N ILE A 47 -18.48 17.17 7.55
CA ILE A 47 -17.17 17.70 7.95
C ILE A 47 -17.08 17.60 9.47
N LEU A 48 -16.16 16.75 9.96
CA LEU A 48 -15.93 16.54 11.38
C LEU A 48 -14.76 17.40 11.83
N THR A 49 -15.03 18.39 12.69
CA THR A 49 -14.10 19.50 12.97
C THR A 49 -14.41 20.22 14.29
N THR A 50 -13.81 21.38 14.57
CA THR A 50 -14.17 22.23 15.72
C THR A 50 -15.21 23.29 15.33
N ASP A 51 -15.89 23.89 16.29
CA ASP A 51 -16.83 24.99 16.01
C ASP A 51 -16.13 26.18 15.33
N ALA A 52 -14.92 26.53 15.77
CA ALA A 52 -14.15 27.63 15.19
C ALA A 52 -13.77 27.34 13.74
N ASP A 53 -13.22 26.16 13.47
CA ASP A 53 -12.83 25.73 12.12
C ASP A 53 -14.06 25.64 11.19
N ALA A 54 -15.22 25.23 11.70
CA ALA A 54 -16.47 25.22 10.94
C ALA A 54 -16.91 26.63 10.51
N GLN A 55 -16.72 27.65 11.37
CA GLN A 55 -17.00 29.04 10.99
C GLN A 55 -16.02 29.53 9.92
N ASP A 56 -14.74 29.21 10.03
CA ASP A 56 -13.74 29.56 9.02
C ASP A 56 -14.07 28.95 7.65
N ILE A 57 -14.50 27.68 7.63
CA ILE A 57 -14.92 27.01 6.39
C ILE A 57 -16.19 27.68 5.80
N LYS A 58 -17.19 28.00 6.63
CA LYS A 58 -18.40 28.70 6.16
C LYS A 58 -18.12 30.11 5.63
N GLY A 59 -17.08 30.77 6.16
CA GLY A 59 -16.63 32.08 5.69
C GLY A 59 -15.89 32.04 4.36
N SER A 60 -15.53 30.86 3.86
CA SER A 60 -14.82 30.71 2.58
C SER A 60 -15.71 31.08 1.38
N PRO A 61 -15.17 31.71 0.33
CA PRO A 61 -15.88 31.91 -0.94
C PRO A 61 -16.38 30.60 -1.57
N LEU A 62 -15.72 29.47 -1.29
CA LEU A 62 -16.08 28.15 -1.81
C LEU A 62 -17.29 27.53 -1.10
N TRP A 63 -17.72 28.08 0.03
CA TRP A 63 -18.85 27.53 0.81
C TRP A 63 -20.14 27.51 0.01
N ALA A 64 -20.43 28.58 -0.74
CA ALA A 64 -21.64 28.69 -1.56
C ALA A 64 -21.69 27.61 -2.66
N GLU A 65 -20.56 27.33 -3.30
CA GLU A 65 -20.48 26.23 -4.28
C GLU A 65 -20.60 24.87 -3.60
N LEU A 66 -20.01 24.69 -2.43
CA LEU A 66 -20.11 23.44 -1.69
C LEU A 66 -21.56 23.06 -1.38
N VAL A 67 -22.34 23.97 -0.78
CA VAL A 67 -23.75 23.73 -0.40
C VAL A 67 -24.70 23.62 -1.59
N LYS A 68 -24.30 24.11 -2.78
CA LYS A 68 -25.05 23.90 -4.02
C LYS A 68 -24.94 22.45 -4.53
N ASN A 69 -23.85 21.76 -4.21
CA ASN A 69 -23.56 20.43 -4.74
C ASN A 69 -23.80 19.28 -3.74
N ALA A 70 -23.96 19.56 -2.44
CA ALA A 70 -24.19 18.55 -1.41
C ALA A 70 -24.99 19.11 -0.23
N ASP A 71 -25.70 18.21 0.48
CA ASP A 71 -26.24 18.49 1.81
C ASP A 71 -25.10 18.44 2.83
N VAL A 72 -24.65 19.61 3.29
CA VAL A 72 -23.42 19.73 4.09
C VAL A 72 -23.75 19.90 5.57
N SER A 73 -23.20 19.00 6.40
CA SER A 73 -23.32 19.03 7.85
C SER A 73 -21.96 19.14 8.51
N PHE A 74 -21.91 19.83 9.66
CA PHE A 74 -20.73 19.81 10.53
C PHE A 74 -21.03 18.96 11.76
N GLU A 75 -20.10 18.09 12.13
CA GLU A 75 -20.09 17.42 13.42
C GLU A 75 -18.93 18.00 14.22
N THR A 76 -19.26 18.84 15.21
CA THR A 76 -18.27 19.61 15.94
C THR A 76 -17.96 19.01 17.31
N SER A 77 -16.70 19.13 17.72
CA SER A 77 -16.25 18.80 19.08
C SER A 77 -15.28 19.87 19.58
N SER A 78 -15.35 20.18 20.87
CA SER A 78 -14.44 21.10 21.54
C SER A 78 -13.06 20.49 21.84
N GLU A 79 -12.94 19.16 21.77
CA GLU A 79 -11.74 18.43 22.21
C GLU A 79 -11.21 17.50 21.12
N PHE A 80 -10.08 17.89 20.54
CA PHE A 80 -9.20 17.00 19.78
C PHE A 80 -7.83 17.00 20.45
N GLU A 81 -7.55 15.99 21.26
CA GLU A 81 -6.23 15.85 21.88
C GLU A 81 -5.13 15.65 20.81
N ALA A 82 -4.02 16.37 20.95
CA ALA A 82 -2.95 16.38 19.95
C ALA A 82 -2.20 15.04 19.85
N ASN A 83 -2.18 14.22 20.91
CA ASN A 83 -1.25 13.09 21.04
C ASN A 83 -1.66 11.81 20.30
N HIS A 84 -2.81 11.78 19.64
CA HIS A 84 -3.29 10.59 18.91
C HIS A 84 -3.97 10.95 17.58
N LYS A 85 -3.44 11.93 16.85
CA LYS A 85 -4.10 12.49 15.64
C LYS A 85 -4.56 11.44 14.63
N TYR A 86 -3.79 10.38 14.38
CA TYR A 86 -4.16 9.33 13.41
C TYR A 86 -5.29 8.44 13.92
N SER A 87 -5.24 8.02 15.19
CA SER A 87 -6.32 7.27 15.83
C SER A 87 -7.59 8.11 15.87
N ARG A 88 -7.47 9.39 16.23
CA ARG A 88 -8.62 10.30 16.27
C ARG A 88 -9.24 10.52 14.89
N ALA A 89 -8.42 10.74 13.85
CA ALA A 89 -8.93 10.86 12.49
C ALA A 89 -9.67 9.58 12.06
N THR A 90 -9.14 8.42 12.43
CA THR A 90 -9.78 7.12 12.18
C THR A 90 -11.12 7.00 12.90
N ASP A 91 -11.21 7.38 14.18
CA ASP A 91 -12.47 7.39 14.93
C ASP A 91 -13.54 8.24 14.22
N LEU A 92 -13.15 9.43 13.77
CA LEU A 92 -14.05 10.35 13.06
C LEU A 92 -14.49 9.78 11.71
N TYR A 93 -13.60 9.14 10.96
CA TYR A 93 -13.97 8.42 9.74
C TYR A 93 -14.91 7.25 10.03
N CYS A 94 -14.72 6.53 11.13
CA CYS A 94 -15.62 5.46 11.57
C CYS A 94 -17.01 5.99 11.97
N VAL A 95 -17.11 7.19 12.56
CA VAL A 95 -18.40 7.87 12.79
C VAL A 95 -19.10 8.14 11.45
N GLY A 96 -18.37 8.71 10.48
CA GLY A 96 -18.90 8.95 9.13
C GLY A 96 -19.33 7.66 8.42
N LEU A 97 -18.55 6.59 8.54
CA LEU A 97 -18.85 5.27 7.97
C LEU A 97 -20.13 4.66 8.57
N LYS A 98 -20.33 4.77 9.90
CA LYS A 98 -21.56 4.31 10.57
C LYS A 98 -22.79 5.07 10.09
N GLU A 99 -22.67 6.39 9.94
CA GLU A 99 -23.75 7.21 9.39
C GLU A 99 -24.03 6.87 7.92
N SER A 100 -22.99 6.67 7.10
CA SER A 100 -23.15 6.20 5.71
C SER A 100 -23.92 4.89 5.65
N ALA A 101 -23.59 3.92 6.51
CA ALA A 101 -24.29 2.64 6.60
C ALA A 101 -25.78 2.84 6.97
N ARG A 102 -26.10 3.71 7.93
CA ARG A 102 -27.48 4.06 8.30
C ARG A 102 -28.26 4.69 7.15
N LEU A 103 -27.59 5.49 6.31
CA LEU A 103 -28.17 6.12 5.12
C LEU A 103 -28.24 5.19 3.90
N ASN A 104 -27.67 3.98 4.01
CA ASN A 104 -27.41 3.07 2.91
C ASN A 104 -26.65 3.76 1.76
N ALA A 105 -25.60 4.51 2.10
CA ALA A 105 -24.75 5.25 1.20
C ALA A 105 -23.33 4.67 1.17
N ALA A 106 -22.64 4.82 0.03
CA ALA A 106 -21.20 4.61 -0.01
C ALA A 106 -20.47 5.80 0.60
N THR A 107 -19.52 5.52 1.48
CA THR A 107 -18.66 6.53 2.09
C THR A 107 -17.55 6.90 1.13
N ILE A 108 -17.35 8.20 0.89
CA ILE A 108 -16.16 8.72 0.20
C ILE A 108 -15.29 9.42 1.25
N PHE A 109 -14.11 8.88 1.50
CA PHE A 109 -13.15 9.47 2.43
C PHE A 109 -12.32 10.52 1.70
N LEU A 110 -12.40 11.76 2.18
CA LEU A 110 -11.64 12.88 1.65
C LEU A 110 -10.61 13.33 2.69
N THR A 111 -9.33 13.20 2.37
CA THR A 111 -8.27 13.79 3.18
C THR A 111 -8.24 15.31 2.99
N PRO A 112 -8.03 16.11 4.05
CA PRO A 112 -8.09 17.56 3.95
C PRO A 112 -6.88 18.19 3.25
N ASP A 113 -5.85 17.42 2.95
CA ASP A 113 -4.54 17.83 2.46
C ASP A 113 -4.14 17.12 1.15
N ALA A 114 -5.10 16.94 0.23
CA ALA A 114 -4.82 16.34 -1.07
C ALA A 114 -5.45 17.10 -2.24
N LEU A 115 -4.73 17.12 -3.35
CA LEU A 115 -5.22 17.59 -4.64
C LEU A 115 -5.84 16.40 -5.39
N TRP A 116 -7.00 16.64 -5.97
CA TRP A 116 -7.74 15.64 -6.75
C TRP A 116 -7.80 16.07 -8.22
N SER A 117 -7.50 15.16 -9.14
CA SER A 117 -7.69 15.47 -10.57
C SER A 117 -9.17 15.65 -10.92
N ASP A 118 -9.46 16.46 -11.94
CA ASP A 118 -10.81 16.71 -12.45
C ASP A 118 -11.38 15.43 -13.06
N GLY A 119 -12.40 14.85 -12.41
CA GLY A 119 -13.03 13.59 -12.82
C GLY A 119 -12.86 12.44 -11.85
N CYS A 120 -12.01 12.57 -10.82
CA CYS A 120 -11.82 11.52 -9.81
C CYS A 120 -13.14 11.08 -9.17
N LEU A 121 -13.96 12.00 -8.66
CA LEU A 121 -15.20 11.61 -7.96
C LEU A 121 -16.26 11.03 -8.93
N ARG A 122 -16.29 11.49 -10.19
CA ARG A 122 -17.10 10.83 -11.22
C ARG A 122 -16.65 9.39 -11.42
N ARG A 123 -15.33 9.14 -11.56
CA ARG A 123 -14.80 7.78 -11.76
C ARG A 123 -15.10 6.88 -10.55
N VAL A 124 -15.01 7.40 -9.33
CA VAL A 124 -15.42 6.68 -8.11
C VAL A 124 -16.90 6.26 -8.17
N ARG A 125 -17.79 7.15 -8.62
CA ARG A 125 -19.21 6.83 -8.81
C ARG A 125 -19.43 5.76 -9.88
N GLU A 126 -18.69 5.83 -10.99
CA GLU A 126 -18.74 4.82 -12.06
C GLU A 126 -18.35 3.44 -11.52
N LEU A 127 -17.22 3.34 -10.80
CA LEU A 127 -16.76 2.11 -10.16
C LEU A 127 -17.79 1.55 -9.15
N ALA A 128 -18.41 2.42 -8.36
CA ALA A 128 -19.49 2.01 -7.45
C ALA A 128 -20.70 1.42 -8.21
N ASN A 129 -21.02 1.95 -9.39
CA ASN A 129 -22.10 1.46 -10.25
C ASN A 129 -21.75 0.16 -10.98
N GLU A 130 -20.47 -0.05 -11.31
CA GLU A 130 -19.93 -1.32 -11.81
C GLU A 130 -19.97 -2.43 -10.74
N GLY A 131 -20.22 -2.07 -9.48
CA GLY A 131 -20.45 -3.00 -8.38
C GLY A 131 -19.26 -3.17 -7.44
N TYR A 132 -18.20 -2.36 -7.60
CA TYR A 132 -17.13 -2.26 -6.62
C TYR A 132 -17.66 -1.67 -5.31
N ARG A 133 -17.18 -2.20 -4.19
CA ARG A 133 -17.57 -1.83 -2.83
C ARG A 133 -16.46 -1.10 -2.09
N ALA A 134 -15.23 -1.13 -2.61
CA ALA A 134 -14.18 -0.25 -2.17
C ALA A 134 -13.29 0.18 -3.34
N VAL A 135 -12.69 1.36 -3.21
CA VAL A 135 -11.64 1.85 -4.11
C VAL A 135 -10.48 2.28 -3.25
N ILE A 136 -9.32 1.69 -3.49
CA ILE A 136 -8.08 1.97 -2.75
C ILE A 136 -7.09 2.63 -3.71
N VAL A 137 -6.54 3.77 -3.30
CA VAL A 137 -5.62 4.55 -4.13
C VAL A 137 -4.29 4.77 -3.41
N ASP A 138 -3.22 4.85 -4.19
CA ASP A 138 -1.91 5.26 -3.71
C ASP A 138 -1.68 6.74 -4.04
N GLY A 139 -1.76 7.62 -3.05
CA GLY A 139 -1.48 9.05 -3.24
C GLY A 139 0.03 9.34 -3.23
N LEU A 140 0.54 10.02 -4.26
CA LEU A 140 1.92 10.54 -4.23
C LEU A 140 1.98 11.75 -3.30
N ARG A 141 3.09 11.97 -2.59
CA ARG A 141 3.28 13.16 -1.77
C ARG A 141 4.20 14.18 -2.43
N SER A 142 3.79 15.44 -2.39
CA SER A 142 4.56 16.56 -2.92
C SER A 142 4.77 17.65 -1.87
N VAL A 143 5.79 18.47 -2.07
CA VAL A 143 6.09 19.61 -1.20
C VAL A 143 5.10 20.73 -1.50
N LYS A 144 4.25 21.06 -0.52
CA LYS A 144 3.20 22.09 -0.64
C LYS A 144 3.76 23.43 -1.09
N GLY A 145 4.87 23.87 -0.48
CA GLY A 145 5.53 25.14 -0.76
C GLY A 145 5.99 25.29 -2.21
N ASP A 146 6.27 24.16 -2.88
CA ASP A 146 6.81 24.14 -4.24
C ASP A 146 5.70 23.91 -5.28
N ILE A 147 4.78 22.95 -5.02
CA ILE A 147 3.73 22.59 -5.97
C ILE A 147 2.60 23.65 -6.07
N MET A 148 2.22 24.26 -4.94
CA MET A 148 1.04 25.15 -4.91
C MET A 148 1.21 26.46 -5.70
N PRO A 149 2.38 27.14 -5.70
CA PRO A 149 2.62 28.28 -6.59
C PRO A 149 2.42 27.95 -8.06
N VAL A 150 2.86 26.77 -8.49
CA VAL A 150 2.75 26.32 -9.89
C VAL A 150 1.30 26.01 -10.23
N ILE A 151 0.60 25.26 -9.37
CA ILE A 151 -0.83 24.98 -9.52
C ILE A 151 -1.66 26.25 -9.59
N ASN A 152 -1.38 27.23 -8.73
CA ASN A 152 -2.09 28.51 -8.73
C ASN A 152 -1.93 29.30 -10.04
N THR A 153 -0.86 29.03 -10.79
CA THR A 153 -0.54 29.68 -12.06
C THR A 153 -1.11 28.92 -13.25
N LEU A 154 -1.04 27.59 -13.25
CA LEU A 154 -1.38 26.74 -14.41
C LEU A 154 -2.84 26.27 -14.41
N SER A 155 -3.46 26.16 -13.23
CA SER A 155 -4.82 25.62 -13.14
C SER A 155 -5.88 26.60 -13.62
N GLN A 156 -6.92 26.06 -14.25
CA GLN A 156 -8.13 26.83 -14.55
C GLN A 156 -8.94 26.97 -13.27
N LYS A 157 -9.05 28.21 -12.77
CA LYS A 157 -9.94 28.56 -11.67
C LYS A 157 -11.26 29.08 -12.21
N SER A 158 -12.36 28.51 -11.72
CA SER A 158 -13.68 29.11 -11.93
C SER A 158 -13.79 30.46 -11.22
N ALA A 159 -14.80 31.25 -11.56
CA ALA A 159 -15.11 32.50 -10.85
C ALA A 159 -15.31 32.30 -9.34
N ALA A 160 -15.78 31.12 -8.93
CA ALA A 160 -15.98 30.74 -7.53
C ALA A 160 -14.72 30.15 -6.87
N GLY A 161 -13.62 29.97 -7.59
CA GLY A 161 -12.36 29.46 -7.07
C GLY A 161 -12.17 27.94 -7.15
N ALA A 162 -13.15 27.19 -7.67
CA ALA A 162 -12.95 25.76 -7.97
C ALA A 162 -11.81 25.56 -8.97
N LEU A 163 -10.99 24.53 -8.76
CA LEU A 163 -9.73 24.29 -9.45
C LEU A 163 -9.82 23.03 -10.30
N SER A 164 -9.65 23.17 -11.61
CA SER A 164 -9.58 22.05 -12.53
C SER A 164 -8.14 21.76 -12.96
N ILE A 165 -7.73 20.50 -12.83
CA ILE A 165 -6.43 19.99 -13.30
C ILE A 165 -6.59 18.55 -13.78
N GLY A 166 -6.03 18.23 -14.95
CA GLY A 166 -6.05 16.88 -15.49
C GLY A 166 -5.16 15.91 -14.69
N SER A 167 -5.44 14.61 -14.78
CA SER A 167 -4.71 13.60 -14.02
C SER A 167 -3.22 13.53 -14.38
N ARG A 168 -2.88 13.65 -15.68
CA ARG A 168 -1.48 13.67 -16.16
C ARG A 168 -0.77 14.94 -15.69
N ASP A 169 -1.33 16.11 -15.97
CA ASP A 169 -0.79 17.40 -15.51
C ASP A 169 -0.55 17.42 -13.98
N LEU A 170 -1.49 16.86 -13.19
CA LEU A 170 -1.31 16.77 -11.75
C LEU A 170 -0.16 15.84 -11.35
N MET A 171 0.06 14.73 -12.06
CA MET A 171 1.19 13.82 -11.82
C MET A 171 2.51 14.43 -12.25
N ASP A 172 2.56 15.18 -13.36
CA ASP A 172 3.75 15.92 -13.82
C ASP A 172 4.24 16.83 -12.71
N LEU A 173 3.34 17.70 -12.25
CA LEU A 173 3.63 18.63 -11.16
C LEU A 173 4.00 17.90 -9.87
N ALA A 174 3.34 16.79 -9.56
CA ALA A 174 3.61 16.06 -8.34
C ALA A 174 5.00 15.39 -8.33
N ILE A 175 5.43 14.83 -9.47
CA ILE A 175 6.75 14.20 -9.61
C ILE A 175 7.85 15.25 -9.64
N GLU A 176 7.65 16.39 -10.31
CA GLU A 176 8.60 17.50 -10.30
C GLU A 176 8.80 18.10 -8.90
N ASN A 177 7.74 18.09 -8.08
CA ASN A 177 7.73 18.62 -6.71
C ASN A 177 7.64 17.50 -5.66
N ILE A 178 8.23 16.34 -5.95
CA ILE A 178 8.13 15.14 -5.11
C ILE A 178 8.68 15.39 -3.70
N HIS A 179 7.94 14.94 -2.69
CA HIS A 179 8.38 15.08 -1.30
C HIS A 179 9.62 14.20 -1.03
N PRO A 180 10.62 14.65 -0.25
CA PRO A 180 11.84 13.87 -0.01
C PRO A 180 11.61 12.45 0.51
N VAL A 181 10.58 12.25 1.34
CA VAL A 181 10.18 10.92 1.86
C VAL A 181 9.68 9.97 0.76
N GLU A 182 9.07 10.50 -0.31
CA GLU A 182 8.74 9.71 -1.49
C GLU A 182 10.02 9.46 -2.31
N ALA A 183 10.86 10.48 -2.50
CA ALA A 183 12.08 10.36 -3.28
C ALA A 183 13.02 9.24 -2.76
N ILE A 184 13.18 9.09 -1.44
CA ILE A 184 13.98 8.01 -0.82
C ILE A 184 13.36 6.60 -0.98
N SER A 185 12.07 6.53 -1.27
CA SER A 185 11.35 5.28 -1.59
C SER A 185 11.64 4.82 -3.02
N THR A 186 12.38 5.60 -3.80
CA THR A 186 12.85 5.24 -5.14
C THR A 186 13.86 4.11 -5.10
N TRP A 187 13.65 3.12 -5.97
CA TRP A 187 14.56 2.00 -6.15
C TRP A 187 15.95 2.46 -6.58
N GLY A 188 17.00 1.89 -5.98
CA GLY A 188 18.39 2.23 -6.28
C GLY A 188 18.95 3.43 -5.51
N VAL A 189 18.13 4.17 -4.74
CA VAL A 189 18.65 5.21 -3.83
C VAL A 189 19.41 4.55 -2.67
N SER A 190 20.51 5.16 -2.22
CA SER A 190 21.40 4.63 -1.16
C SER A 190 20.88 4.83 0.26
N GLN A 191 19.65 5.31 0.41
CA GLN A 191 18.99 5.58 1.69
C GLN A 191 17.57 5.01 1.69
N ILE A 192 17.09 4.63 2.86
CA ILE A 192 15.73 4.16 3.10
C ILE A 192 15.21 4.69 4.44
N HIS A 193 13.91 4.90 4.52
CA HIS A 193 13.20 5.20 5.77
C HIS A 193 13.07 3.92 6.63
N ASP A 194 12.91 4.05 7.94
CA ASP A 194 12.69 2.93 8.86
C ASP A 194 11.30 2.28 8.71
N VAL A 195 10.33 3.04 8.20
CA VAL A 195 8.99 2.59 7.76
C VAL A 195 8.92 2.59 6.23
N PRO A 196 9.46 1.58 5.52
CA PRO A 196 9.53 1.57 4.07
C PRO A 196 8.25 0.97 3.43
N TYR A 197 7.13 1.67 3.57
CA TYR A 197 5.81 1.21 3.15
C TYR A 197 5.53 1.39 1.65
N ARG A 198 6.44 2.00 0.88
CA ARG A 198 6.27 2.28 -0.55
C ARG A 198 7.58 2.09 -1.30
N LEU A 199 7.46 1.79 -2.59
CA LEU A 199 8.55 1.76 -3.55
C LEU A 199 8.17 2.47 -4.84
N HIS A 200 9.16 3.10 -5.47
CA HIS A 200 9.04 3.71 -6.77
C HIS A 200 10.09 3.23 -7.77
N TRP A 201 9.68 3.09 -9.03
CA TRP A 201 10.55 2.82 -10.16
C TRP A 201 10.35 3.89 -11.23
N PRO A 202 11.32 4.81 -11.41
CA PRO A 202 11.22 5.85 -12.43
C PRO A 202 11.15 5.23 -13.83
N VAL A 203 10.26 5.76 -14.66
CA VAL A 203 10.17 5.39 -16.07
C VAL A 203 10.67 6.56 -16.90
N PRO A 204 11.87 6.47 -17.52
CA PRO A 204 12.44 7.56 -18.29
C PRO A 204 11.45 8.12 -19.34
N GLY A 205 11.14 9.41 -19.25
CA GLY A 205 10.19 10.09 -20.15
C GLY A 205 8.71 9.70 -19.98
N GLY A 206 8.38 8.79 -19.05
CA GLY A 206 7.02 8.25 -18.89
C GLY A 206 6.41 8.44 -17.50
N GLY A 207 7.19 8.80 -16.49
CA GLY A 207 6.70 9.08 -15.13
C GLY A 207 7.25 8.10 -14.10
N LEU A 208 6.37 7.51 -13.28
CA LEU A 208 6.76 6.70 -12.13
C LEU A 208 5.86 5.46 -12.01
N LEU A 209 6.41 4.28 -11.77
CA LEU A 209 5.65 3.13 -11.30
C LEU A 209 5.77 3.08 -9.77
N SER A 210 4.65 2.94 -9.06
CA SER A 210 4.64 2.88 -7.60
C SER A 210 3.99 1.59 -7.11
N SER A 211 4.48 1.05 -6.00
CA SER A 211 3.76 0.04 -5.23
C SER A 211 3.83 0.38 -3.75
N SER A 212 2.70 0.25 -3.05
CA SER A 212 2.58 0.62 -1.63
C SER A 212 1.80 -0.41 -0.83
N PHE A 213 2.23 -0.59 0.42
CA PHE A 213 1.43 -1.28 1.42
C PHE A 213 0.30 -0.38 1.96
N CYS A 214 0.44 0.95 1.91
CA CYS A 214 -0.49 1.90 2.54
C CYS A 214 -1.40 2.57 1.51
N GLY A 215 -2.29 1.79 0.89
CA GLY A 215 -3.32 2.33 0.00
C GLY A 215 -4.46 2.98 0.80
N HIS A 216 -4.79 4.23 0.50
CA HIS A 216 -5.87 4.96 1.15
C HIS A 216 -7.23 4.53 0.56
N PRO A 217 -8.20 4.05 1.36
CA PRO A 217 -9.54 3.83 0.86
C PRO A 217 -10.19 5.19 0.58
N ILE A 218 -10.57 5.45 -0.67
CA ILE A 218 -11.33 6.67 -1.02
C ILE A 218 -12.82 6.40 -1.15
N LEU A 219 -13.21 5.14 -1.40
CA LEU A 219 -14.59 4.68 -1.41
C LEU A 219 -14.68 3.45 -0.51
N LEU A 220 -15.72 3.39 0.31
CA LEU A 220 -16.10 2.19 1.03
C LEU A 220 -17.62 2.12 1.16
N TYR A 221 -18.20 1.01 0.69
CA TYR A 221 -19.60 0.68 0.86
C TYR A 221 -19.69 -0.65 1.62
N PRO A 222 -19.72 -0.60 2.96
CA PRO A 222 -19.59 -1.80 3.80
C PRO A 222 -20.70 -2.82 3.52
N ASP A 223 -20.37 -4.11 3.60
CA ASP A 223 -21.35 -5.21 3.69
C ASP A 223 -21.36 -5.86 5.09
N ARG A 224 -20.45 -5.42 5.96
CA ARG A 224 -20.33 -5.78 7.37
C ARG A 224 -20.31 -4.52 8.23
N GLU A 225 -20.93 -4.64 9.40
CA GLU A 225 -20.85 -3.57 10.40
C GLU A 225 -19.44 -3.52 11.01
N VAL A 226 -18.84 -2.33 11.02
CA VAL A 226 -17.57 -2.06 11.70
C VAL A 226 -17.87 -1.42 13.06
N ALA A 227 -18.02 -2.26 14.08
CA ALA A 227 -18.39 -1.80 15.43
C ALA A 227 -17.30 -0.91 16.06
N ALA A 228 -16.05 -1.34 15.95
CA ALA A 228 -14.85 -0.62 16.36
C ALA A 228 -13.69 -0.97 15.40
N PHE A 229 -12.76 -0.03 15.23
CA PHE A 229 -11.58 -0.23 14.40
C PHE A 229 -10.41 0.51 15.03
N GLU A 230 -9.28 -0.19 15.20
CA GLU A 230 -8.04 0.36 15.74
C GLU A 230 -6.98 0.37 14.63
N GLY A 231 -6.21 1.45 14.57
CA GLY A 231 -5.18 1.66 13.55
C GLY A 231 -5.55 2.75 12.54
N ALA A 232 -4.75 2.90 11.50
CA ALA A 232 -5.05 3.83 10.42
C ALA A 232 -5.99 3.17 9.39
N ILE A 233 -6.86 3.95 8.74
CA ILE A 233 -7.88 3.40 7.84
C ILE A 233 -7.31 2.67 6.61
N ASP A 234 -6.05 2.94 6.25
CA ASP A 234 -5.29 2.26 5.21
C ASP A 234 -4.69 0.90 5.66
N HIS A 235 -4.89 0.52 6.93
CA HIS A 235 -4.39 -0.74 7.53
C HIS A 235 -5.55 -1.67 7.93
N GLY A 236 -6.38 -2.06 6.96
CA GLY A 236 -7.34 -3.14 7.13
C GLY A 236 -8.81 -2.73 7.33
N LEU A 237 -9.15 -1.43 7.29
CA LEU A 237 -10.56 -1.00 7.42
C LEU A 237 -11.43 -1.63 6.34
N VAL A 238 -10.94 -1.69 5.09
CA VAL A 238 -11.69 -2.30 3.98
C VAL A 238 -11.89 -3.79 4.22
N GLN A 239 -10.85 -4.50 4.69
CA GLN A 239 -10.96 -5.91 5.05
C GLN A 239 -11.93 -6.17 6.20
N ALA A 240 -12.00 -5.26 7.19
CA ALA A 240 -12.96 -5.35 8.28
C ALA A 240 -14.40 -5.10 7.80
N ALA A 241 -14.57 -4.21 6.82
CA ALA A 241 -15.86 -3.76 6.32
C ALA A 241 -16.46 -4.59 5.18
N LEU A 242 -15.63 -5.39 4.48
CA LEU A 242 -16.03 -6.18 3.31
C LEU A 242 -15.82 -7.68 3.49
N SER A 243 -16.74 -8.45 2.93
CA SER A 243 -16.66 -9.91 2.88
C SER A 243 -15.97 -10.48 1.65
N ASP A 244 -16.02 -9.76 0.54
CA ASP A 244 -15.53 -10.20 -0.76
C ASP A 244 -14.43 -9.25 -1.27
N ALA A 245 -13.19 -9.74 -1.28
CA ALA A 245 -12.03 -8.99 -1.78
C ALA A 245 -12.13 -8.66 -3.27
N ALA A 246 -12.86 -9.46 -4.07
CA ALA A 246 -13.06 -9.19 -5.50
C ALA A 246 -13.91 -7.93 -5.75
N LYS A 247 -14.51 -7.34 -4.71
CA LYS A 247 -15.22 -6.06 -4.75
C LYS A 247 -14.33 -4.86 -4.44
N VAL A 248 -13.03 -5.06 -4.24
CA VAL A 248 -12.06 -3.99 -4.04
C VAL A 248 -11.42 -3.64 -5.39
N TYR A 249 -11.43 -2.35 -5.74
CA TYR A 249 -10.77 -1.84 -6.92
C TYR A 249 -9.43 -1.19 -6.56
N TYR A 250 -8.38 -1.59 -7.28
CA TYR A 250 -7.06 -0.98 -7.25
C TYR A 250 -6.78 -0.39 -8.63
N PRO A 251 -6.69 0.95 -8.78
CA PRO A 251 -6.41 1.56 -10.07
C PRO A 251 -5.02 1.14 -10.57
N ALA A 252 -4.95 0.69 -11.81
CA ALA A 252 -3.66 0.34 -12.42
C ALA A 252 -2.89 1.59 -12.86
N ASP A 253 -3.56 2.72 -13.04
CA ASP A 253 -2.98 3.96 -13.53
C ASP A 253 -3.67 5.21 -12.94
N THR A 254 -2.89 6.24 -12.64
CA THR A 254 -3.41 7.50 -12.08
C THR A 254 -4.19 8.33 -13.10
N SER A 255 -4.15 8.01 -14.39
CA SER A 255 -5.07 8.60 -15.37
C SER A 255 -6.54 8.29 -15.09
N GLU A 256 -6.82 7.24 -14.30
CA GLU A 256 -8.17 6.98 -13.78
C GLU A 256 -8.48 7.80 -12.53
N LEU A 257 -7.54 7.78 -11.57
CA LEU A 257 -7.69 8.35 -10.23
C LEU A 257 -6.36 8.93 -9.74
N ALA A 258 -6.09 10.19 -10.09
CA ALA A 258 -4.92 10.93 -9.62
C ALA A 258 -5.24 11.73 -8.36
N ILE A 259 -4.56 11.39 -7.27
CA ILE A 259 -4.61 12.09 -5.98
C ILE A 259 -3.19 12.35 -5.49
N VAL A 260 -2.92 13.59 -5.09
CA VAL A 260 -1.60 14.04 -4.62
C VAL A 260 -1.76 14.62 -3.23
N SER A 261 -1.20 13.95 -2.23
CA SER A 261 -1.09 14.52 -0.88
C SER A 261 -0.03 15.62 -0.86
N ILE A 262 -0.28 16.67 -0.08
CA ILE A 262 0.64 17.80 0.05
C ILE A 262 1.10 17.98 1.48
N ASP A 263 2.40 18.18 1.68
CA ASP A 263 2.98 18.33 3.01
C ASP A 263 4.10 19.38 3.02
N GLU A 264 4.48 19.81 4.21
CA GLU A 264 5.61 20.73 4.39
C GLU A 264 6.94 19.95 4.33
N LEU A 265 7.99 20.53 3.74
CA LEU A 265 9.29 19.87 3.48
C LEU A 265 9.92 19.17 4.71
N GLY A 266 9.69 19.70 5.92
CA GLY A 266 10.26 19.19 7.16
C GLY A 266 9.53 17.99 7.76
N PHE A 267 8.37 17.60 7.24
CA PHE A 267 7.59 16.52 7.82
C PHE A 267 8.23 15.15 7.50
N SER A 268 8.39 14.28 8.49
CA SER A 268 8.86 12.88 8.34
C SER A 268 10.26 12.65 7.74
N SER A 269 11.16 13.64 7.76
CA SER A 269 12.57 13.49 7.32
C SER A 269 13.49 12.81 8.34
N GLN A 270 12.94 12.32 9.45
CA GLN A 270 13.69 11.64 10.50
C GLN A 270 13.86 10.15 10.14
N ASN A 271 14.84 9.47 10.74
CA ASN A 271 15.02 8.01 10.63
C ASN A 271 15.47 7.45 9.25
N LEU A 272 16.33 8.19 8.55
CA LEU A 272 17.00 7.66 7.36
C LEU A 272 18.18 6.76 7.74
N LYS A 273 18.33 5.63 7.05
CA LYS A 273 19.50 4.75 7.14
C LYS A 273 20.07 4.47 5.76
N SER A 274 21.38 4.20 5.69
CA SER A 274 22.00 3.73 4.46
C SER A 274 21.46 2.35 4.07
N THR A 275 21.36 2.11 2.78
CA THR A 275 20.90 0.82 2.26
C THR A 275 21.51 0.52 0.90
N ASP A 276 21.53 -0.76 0.54
CA ASP A 276 21.70 -1.24 -0.83
C ASP A 276 20.43 -1.98 -1.27
N ASN A 277 20.36 -2.46 -2.52
CA ASN A 277 19.16 -3.13 -3.03
C ASN A 277 18.79 -4.40 -2.24
N ARG A 278 19.78 -5.14 -1.75
CA ARG A 278 19.55 -6.36 -0.98
C ARG A 278 18.99 -6.01 0.39
N ARG A 279 19.62 -5.06 1.08
CA ARG A 279 19.20 -4.59 2.39
C ARG A 279 17.83 -3.92 2.33
N ARG A 280 17.53 -3.19 1.26
CA ARG A 280 16.19 -2.62 0.98
C ARG A 280 15.13 -3.72 0.92
N ILE A 281 15.38 -4.81 0.19
CA ILE A 281 14.45 -5.95 0.15
C ILE A 281 14.24 -6.52 1.56
N LEU A 282 15.31 -6.76 2.32
CA LEU A 282 15.21 -7.30 3.68
C LEU A 282 14.44 -6.37 4.63
N ASP A 283 14.75 -5.06 4.60
CA ASP A 283 14.11 -4.07 5.48
C ASP A 283 12.61 -3.93 5.16
N ILE A 284 12.23 -3.90 3.89
CA ILE A 284 10.81 -3.86 3.48
C ILE A 284 10.10 -5.15 3.85
N SER A 285 10.71 -6.30 3.60
CA SER A 285 10.13 -7.61 3.93
C SER A 285 9.90 -7.76 5.43
N LYS A 286 10.84 -7.27 6.24
CA LYS A 286 10.72 -7.25 7.70
C LYS A 286 9.59 -6.34 8.15
N TRP A 287 9.49 -5.14 7.58
CA TRP A 287 8.37 -4.24 7.88
C TRP A 287 7.04 -4.89 7.52
N ALA A 288 6.92 -5.46 6.32
CA ALA A 288 5.71 -6.13 5.85
C ALA A 288 5.36 -7.38 6.68
N TYR A 289 6.34 -8.13 7.19
CA TYR A 289 6.12 -9.23 8.11
C TYR A 289 5.43 -8.78 9.41
N HIS A 290 5.84 -7.63 9.95
CA HIS A 290 5.31 -7.12 11.23
C HIS A 290 4.03 -6.31 11.10
N HIS A 291 3.81 -5.63 9.97
CA HIS A 291 2.81 -4.56 9.88
C HIS A 291 1.80 -4.72 8.74
N ALA A 292 2.10 -5.47 7.67
CA ALA A 292 1.20 -5.55 6.53
C ALA A 292 0.02 -6.49 6.81
N THR A 293 -1.19 -5.98 6.63
CA THR A 293 -2.42 -6.78 6.56
C THR A 293 -2.53 -7.49 5.21
N PRO A 294 -3.39 -8.53 5.07
CA PRO A 294 -3.69 -9.14 3.77
C PRO A 294 -4.05 -8.12 2.67
N GLN A 295 -4.87 -7.11 3.01
CA GLN A 295 -5.21 -6.02 2.09
C GLN A 295 -3.97 -5.22 1.65
N ASN A 296 -3.02 -4.97 2.54
CA ASN A 296 -1.79 -4.25 2.21
C ASN A 296 -0.89 -5.08 1.28
N LEU A 297 -0.84 -6.41 1.49
CA LEU A 297 -0.09 -7.32 0.62
C LEU A 297 -0.68 -7.40 -0.78
N GLU A 298 -2.02 -7.38 -0.90
CA GLU A 298 -2.72 -7.33 -2.18
C GLU A 298 -2.45 -6.00 -2.90
N ALA A 299 -2.57 -4.86 -2.20
CA ALA A 299 -2.25 -3.56 -2.76
C ALA A 299 -0.80 -3.50 -3.28
N PHE A 300 0.15 -4.03 -2.52
CA PHE A 300 1.57 -4.04 -2.90
C PHE A 300 1.87 -4.90 -4.13
N GLN A 301 1.03 -5.88 -4.46
CA GLN A 301 1.17 -6.70 -5.67
C GLN A 301 0.63 -6.04 -6.93
N ASN A 302 -0.08 -4.92 -6.80
CA ASN A 302 -0.73 -4.18 -7.89
C ASN A 302 -0.09 -2.80 -8.05
N PRO A 303 1.08 -2.69 -8.71
CA PRO A 303 1.71 -1.40 -8.95
C PRO A 303 0.80 -0.45 -9.74
N VAL A 304 0.83 0.82 -9.34
CA VAL A 304 0.11 1.92 -9.99
C VAL A 304 1.06 2.68 -10.91
N GLY A 305 0.68 2.80 -12.17
CA GLY A 305 1.32 3.69 -13.14
C GLY A 305 0.99 5.15 -12.87
N ARG A 306 2.01 5.99 -12.73
CA ARG A 306 1.88 7.44 -12.62
C ARG A 306 2.42 8.07 -13.90
N GLN A 307 1.57 8.08 -14.92
CA GLN A 307 1.95 8.58 -16.24
C GLN A 307 1.94 10.10 -16.28
N THR A 308 2.99 10.65 -16.88
CA THR A 308 3.16 12.10 -17.06
C THR A 308 2.81 12.56 -18.48
N SER A 309 3.25 11.83 -19.49
CA SER A 309 3.02 12.15 -20.91
C SER A 309 1.98 11.25 -21.55
N GLU A 310 1.30 11.70 -22.61
CA GLU A 310 0.45 10.85 -23.46
C GLU A 310 1.26 9.83 -24.27
N THR A 311 2.52 10.16 -24.59
CA THR A 311 3.41 9.34 -25.41
C THR A 311 4.47 8.67 -24.55
N VAL A 312 4.07 7.63 -23.83
CA VAL A 312 5.00 6.76 -23.10
C VAL A 312 5.57 5.72 -24.06
N ASP A 313 6.91 5.57 -24.06
CA ASP A 313 7.53 4.39 -24.69
C ASP A 313 7.10 3.13 -23.93
N LEU A 314 6.14 2.41 -24.52
CA LEU A 314 5.55 1.21 -23.94
C LEU A 314 6.57 0.09 -23.71
N GLU A 315 7.65 0.03 -24.51
CA GLU A 315 8.69 -0.97 -24.29
C GLU A 315 9.48 -0.67 -23.01
N THR A 316 9.89 0.59 -22.84
CA THR A 316 10.53 1.04 -21.60
C THR A 316 9.62 0.84 -20.39
N TRP A 317 8.34 1.20 -20.51
CA TRP A 317 7.37 1.00 -19.42
C TRP A 317 7.27 -0.47 -19.00
N ARG A 318 7.02 -1.38 -19.96
CA ARG A 318 6.92 -2.82 -19.70
C ARG A 318 8.21 -3.41 -19.13
N ARG A 319 9.37 -2.87 -19.52
CA ARG A 319 10.67 -3.28 -18.94
C ARG A 319 10.74 -2.90 -17.46
N ILE A 320 10.33 -1.69 -17.09
CA ILE A 320 10.29 -1.26 -15.69
C ILE A 320 9.24 -2.05 -14.90
N GLU A 321 8.07 -2.34 -15.46
CA GLU A 321 7.08 -3.21 -14.83
C GLU A 321 7.63 -4.61 -14.52
N ARG A 322 8.37 -5.22 -15.44
CA ARG A 322 9.02 -6.52 -15.18
C ARG A 322 10.04 -6.44 -14.04
N GLN A 323 10.82 -5.36 -13.98
CA GLN A 323 11.76 -5.14 -12.89
C GLN A 323 11.04 -4.94 -11.55
N ALA A 324 9.99 -4.12 -11.52
CA ALA A 324 9.19 -3.90 -10.33
C ALA A 324 8.54 -5.20 -9.83
N LYS A 325 7.93 -5.99 -10.73
CA LYS A 325 7.35 -7.30 -10.39
C LYS A 325 8.39 -8.26 -9.79
N PHE A 326 9.60 -8.30 -10.35
CA PHE A 326 10.69 -9.09 -9.79
C PHE A 326 11.05 -8.63 -8.37
N HIS A 327 11.19 -7.31 -8.14
CA HIS A 327 11.50 -6.79 -6.80
C HIS A 327 10.38 -7.03 -5.79
N ILE A 328 9.12 -6.84 -6.18
CA ILE A 328 7.94 -7.10 -5.35
C ILE A 328 7.89 -8.58 -4.95
N SER A 329 8.06 -9.48 -5.92
CA SER A 329 8.09 -10.92 -5.65
C SER A 329 9.25 -11.32 -4.73
N ALA A 330 10.44 -10.71 -4.90
CA ALA A 330 11.56 -10.90 -3.99
C ALA A 330 11.22 -10.49 -2.55
N ILE A 331 10.57 -9.34 -2.36
CA ILE A 331 10.13 -8.83 -1.06
C ILE A 331 9.11 -9.78 -0.41
N LEU A 332 8.10 -10.20 -1.16
CA LEU A 332 7.07 -11.10 -0.64
C LEU A 332 7.62 -12.50 -0.33
N SER A 333 8.56 -13.00 -1.12
CA SER A 333 9.24 -14.28 -0.87
C SER A 333 10.10 -14.23 0.39
N VAL A 334 10.84 -13.14 0.59
CA VAL A 334 11.62 -12.94 1.82
C VAL A 334 10.68 -12.81 3.03
N ARG A 335 9.56 -12.10 2.91
CA ARG A 335 8.53 -12.05 3.98
C ARG A 335 8.05 -13.46 4.35
N LYS A 336 7.73 -14.32 3.37
CA LYS A 336 7.34 -15.72 3.63
C LYS A 336 8.45 -16.50 4.34
N LEU A 337 9.72 -16.32 3.95
CA LEU A 337 10.84 -16.93 4.65
C LEU A 337 10.97 -16.48 6.11
N LEU A 338 10.64 -15.22 6.44
CA LEU A 338 10.61 -14.77 7.84
C LEU A 338 9.53 -15.51 8.64
N ILE A 339 8.36 -15.78 8.04
CA ILE A 339 7.30 -16.60 8.65
C ILE A 339 7.77 -18.05 8.82
N VAL A 340 8.41 -18.63 7.80
CA VAL A 340 9.00 -19.97 7.86
C VAL A 340 10.01 -20.07 9.01
N MET A 341 10.92 -19.10 9.13
CA MET A 341 11.90 -19.08 10.22
C MET A 341 11.22 -19.06 11.60
N PHE A 342 10.18 -18.23 11.78
CA PHE A 342 9.41 -18.18 13.02
C PHE A 342 8.74 -19.54 13.33
N GLU A 343 8.12 -20.17 12.33
CA GLU A 343 7.52 -21.50 12.50
C GLU A 343 8.55 -22.59 12.83
N LEU A 344 9.73 -22.53 12.23
CA LEU A 344 10.83 -23.47 12.51
C LEU A 344 11.34 -23.34 13.94
N GLU A 345 11.55 -22.11 14.43
CA GLU A 345 11.97 -21.85 15.80
C GLU A 345 10.95 -22.40 16.81
N ASN A 346 9.65 -22.16 16.58
CA ASN A 346 8.57 -22.65 17.44
C ASN A 346 8.45 -24.19 17.47
N ARG A 347 9.05 -24.88 16.49
CA ARG A 347 8.96 -26.35 16.33
C ARG A 347 10.27 -27.07 16.63
N GLY A 348 11.28 -26.38 17.17
CA GLY A 348 12.57 -26.98 17.52
C GLY A 348 13.47 -27.29 16.31
N ALA A 349 13.29 -26.58 15.20
CA ALA A 349 14.14 -26.61 14.02
C ALA A 349 14.94 -25.29 13.88
N ALA A 350 15.46 -24.78 14.99
CA ALA A 350 16.11 -23.47 15.07
C ALA A 350 17.37 -23.39 14.19
N LEU A 351 18.09 -24.50 14.01
CA LEU A 351 19.25 -24.53 13.15
C LEU A 351 18.86 -24.40 11.67
N ALA A 352 17.71 -24.93 11.25
CA ALA A 352 17.20 -24.74 9.89
C ALA A 352 16.79 -23.27 9.67
N ALA A 353 16.15 -22.65 10.66
CA ALA A 353 15.85 -21.21 10.64
C ALA A 353 17.13 -20.36 10.51
N ALA A 354 18.17 -20.68 11.29
CA ALA A 354 19.47 -20.00 11.23
C ALA A 354 20.15 -20.15 9.85
N LEU A 355 20.04 -21.32 9.20
CA LEU A 355 20.55 -21.53 7.84
C LEU A 355 19.81 -20.68 6.80
N ILE A 356 18.48 -20.53 6.93
CA ILE A 356 17.70 -19.62 6.06
C ILE A 356 18.15 -18.18 6.28
N ALA A 357 18.28 -17.74 7.54
CA ALA A 357 18.74 -16.39 7.89
C ALA A 357 20.13 -16.11 7.31
N TYR A 358 21.06 -17.06 7.46
CA TYR A 358 22.38 -17.00 6.86
C TYR A 358 22.29 -16.93 5.33
N GLY A 359 21.41 -17.73 4.71
CA GLY A 359 21.20 -17.70 3.27
C GLY A 359 20.68 -16.34 2.76
N LEU A 360 19.77 -15.71 3.50
CA LEU A 360 19.28 -14.36 3.24
C LEU A 360 20.39 -13.31 3.38
N HIS A 361 21.31 -13.46 4.33
CA HIS A 361 22.39 -12.49 4.64
C HIS A 361 23.72 -12.70 3.91
N GLU A 362 24.07 -13.92 3.51
CA GLU A 362 25.39 -14.24 2.93
C GLU A 362 25.33 -14.90 1.55
N LEU A 363 24.20 -15.55 1.21
CA LEU A 363 24.11 -16.37 0.00
C LEU A 363 23.26 -15.77 -1.12
N ASN A 364 22.70 -14.58 -0.95
CA ASN A 364 21.81 -13.96 -1.93
C ASN A 364 20.60 -14.85 -2.31
N LEU A 365 20.01 -15.57 -1.34
CA LEU A 365 18.80 -16.37 -1.56
C LEU A 365 17.62 -15.55 -2.11
N VAL A 366 17.60 -14.25 -1.82
CA VAL A 366 16.60 -13.28 -2.28
C VAL A 366 16.36 -13.41 -3.80
N THR A 367 17.42 -13.40 -4.60
CA THR A 367 17.32 -13.50 -6.07
C THR A 367 16.84 -14.88 -6.52
N ALA A 368 17.23 -15.94 -5.82
CA ALA A 368 16.89 -17.32 -6.20
C ALA A 368 15.40 -17.65 -6.00
N LEU A 369 14.73 -16.96 -5.08
CA LEU A 369 13.33 -17.23 -4.71
C LEU A 369 12.34 -16.22 -5.27
N ALA A 370 12.82 -15.11 -5.84
CA ALA A 370 12.01 -14.00 -6.35
C ALA A 370 11.05 -14.34 -7.52
N THR A 371 10.94 -15.59 -7.96
CA THR A 371 10.10 -16.00 -9.10
C THR A 371 9.23 -17.21 -8.82
N THR A 372 9.24 -17.71 -7.57
CA THR A 372 8.49 -18.91 -7.20
C THR A 372 7.21 -18.53 -6.48
N ASP A 373 6.08 -18.63 -7.19
CA ASP A 373 4.77 -18.38 -6.59
C ASP A 373 4.51 -19.40 -5.48
N GLU A 374 4.66 -20.69 -5.78
CA GLU A 374 4.48 -21.80 -4.85
C GLU A 374 5.80 -22.53 -4.58
N LEU A 375 6.05 -22.84 -3.31
CA LEU A 375 7.27 -23.51 -2.87
C LEU A 375 6.95 -24.48 -1.74
N THR A 376 7.56 -25.65 -1.79
CA THR A 376 7.60 -26.58 -0.66
C THR A 376 8.99 -26.59 -0.05
N ILE A 377 9.08 -26.36 1.26
CA ILE A 377 10.32 -26.38 2.05
C ILE A 377 10.34 -27.62 2.91
N LEU A 378 11.46 -28.34 2.87
CA LEU A 378 11.73 -29.50 3.72
C LEU A 378 12.78 -29.09 4.74
N ALA A 379 12.39 -28.89 5.98
CA ALA A 379 13.30 -28.40 7.02
C ALA A 379 13.68 -29.54 7.97
N PRO A 380 14.97 -29.91 8.08
CA PRO A 380 15.39 -30.90 9.05
C PRO A 380 15.26 -30.36 10.47
N GLU A 381 14.84 -31.22 11.39
CA GLU A 381 14.90 -30.92 12.82
C GLU A 381 16.35 -30.86 13.34
N ASP A 382 16.55 -30.16 14.46
CA ASP A 382 17.89 -29.85 14.97
C ASP A 382 18.72 -31.11 15.26
N HIS A 383 18.08 -32.18 15.76
CA HIS A 383 18.79 -33.42 16.07
C HIS A 383 19.29 -34.18 14.83
N GLY A 384 18.62 -33.99 13.69
CA GLY A 384 19.06 -34.51 12.40
C GLY A 384 20.23 -33.73 11.82
N MET A 385 20.46 -32.50 12.29
CA MET A 385 21.50 -31.62 11.79
C MET A 385 22.78 -31.72 12.61
N LYS A 386 23.78 -32.39 12.05
CA LYS A 386 25.16 -32.31 12.55
C LYS A 386 25.82 -31.05 12.02
N LEU A 387 25.55 -29.90 12.64
CA LEU A 387 26.30 -28.68 12.37
C LEU A 387 27.70 -28.81 12.99
N GLN A 388 28.64 -29.29 12.18
CA GLN A 388 30.04 -28.94 12.42
C GLN A 388 30.14 -27.41 12.34
N SER A 389 30.99 -26.78 13.16
CA SER A 389 31.22 -25.34 13.11
C SER A 389 31.85 -24.95 11.77
N VAL A 390 31.03 -24.83 10.72
CA VAL A 390 31.47 -24.44 9.39
C VAL A 390 31.44 -22.93 9.36
N THR A 391 32.58 -22.32 9.66
CA THR A 391 32.80 -20.93 9.27
C THR A 391 32.94 -20.92 7.75
N VAL A 392 31.85 -20.61 7.05
CA VAL A 392 31.83 -20.47 5.59
C VAL A 392 32.62 -19.20 5.22
N LYS A 393 33.83 -19.37 4.70
CA LYS A 393 34.75 -18.25 4.38
C LYS A 393 34.94 -18.06 2.89
N SER A 394 34.78 -19.12 2.10
CA SER A 394 35.03 -19.11 0.66
C SER A 394 33.74 -19.12 -0.16
N ASP A 395 33.82 -18.58 -1.39
CA ASP A 395 32.70 -18.64 -2.33
C ASP A 395 32.33 -20.08 -2.73
N ALA A 396 33.30 -21.00 -2.71
CA ALA A 396 33.06 -22.42 -2.96
C ALA A 396 32.16 -23.03 -1.87
N GLU A 397 32.45 -22.76 -0.59
CA GLU A 397 31.60 -23.21 0.53
C GLU A 397 30.21 -22.56 0.48
N LYS A 398 30.13 -21.27 0.12
CA LYS A 398 28.84 -20.59 -0.12
C LYS A 398 28.04 -21.28 -1.24
N GLY A 399 28.71 -21.70 -2.32
CA GLY A 399 28.11 -22.46 -3.42
C GLY A 399 27.54 -23.81 -2.97
N VAL A 400 28.29 -24.56 -2.16
CA VAL A 400 27.81 -25.83 -1.58
C VAL A 400 26.60 -25.61 -0.70
N LEU A 401 26.60 -24.57 0.14
CA LEU A 401 25.48 -24.28 1.03
C LEU A 401 24.23 -23.83 0.25
N ARG A 402 24.38 -23.02 -0.81
CA ARG A 402 23.27 -22.69 -1.72
C ARG A 402 22.66 -23.93 -2.34
N LYS A 403 23.51 -24.86 -2.82
CA LYS A 403 23.05 -26.14 -3.39
C LYS A 403 22.26 -26.93 -2.35
N ARG A 404 22.76 -27.04 -1.12
CA ARG A 404 22.06 -27.75 -0.04
C ARG A 404 20.70 -27.13 0.28
N ILE A 405 20.60 -25.81 0.38
CA ILE A 405 19.31 -25.13 0.62
C ILE A 405 18.34 -25.43 -0.54
N ARG A 406 18.82 -25.39 -1.78
CA ARG A 406 18.02 -25.76 -2.96
C ARG A 406 17.58 -27.23 -2.95
N ASP A 407 18.43 -28.14 -2.49
CA ASP A 407 18.10 -29.56 -2.32
C ASP A 407 17.06 -29.80 -1.21
N HIS A 408 16.70 -28.76 -0.44
CA HIS A 408 15.61 -28.77 0.55
C HIS A 408 14.38 -27.99 0.08
N THR A 409 14.35 -27.53 -1.17
CA THR A 409 13.16 -26.89 -1.76
C THR A 409 12.62 -27.70 -2.94
N LEU A 410 11.33 -27.56 -3.18
CA LEU A 410 10.59 -28.11 -4.32
C LEU A 410 9.67 -27.02 -4.85
N LEU A 411 9.53 -26.91 -6.17
CA LEU A 411 8.56 -25.99 -6.78
C LEU A 411 7.14 -26.57 -6.62
N GLY A 412 6.18 -25.70 -6.28
CA GLY A 412 4.78 -26.10 -6.06
C GLY A 412 4.44 -26.44 -4.60
N ASN A 413 3.15 -26.55 -4.33
CA ASN A 413 2.60 -27.05 -3.07
C ASN A 413 2.50 -28.58 -3.08
N ILE A 414 3.55 -29.25 -2.62
CA ILE A 414 3.67 -30.70 -2.63
C ILE A 414 3.19 -31.27 -1.29
N PRO A 415 2.11 -32.06 -1.28
CA PRO A 415 1.59 -32.63 -0.05
C PRO A 415 2.50 -33.76 0.44
N ALA A 416 2.48 -34.00 1.75
CA ALA A 416 3.42 -34.92 2.40
C ALA A 416 3.46 -36.34 1.80
N GLN A 417 2.32 -36.87 1.34
CA GLN A 417 2.24 -38.22 0.77
C GLN A 417 2.99 -38.39 -0.56
N ASP A 418 3.27 -37.29 -1.27
CA ASP A 418 3.94 -37.31 -2.57
C ASP A 418 5.46 -37.12 -2.43
N ILE A 419 5.94 -36.61 -1.28
CA ILE A 419 7.36 -36.38 -1.02
C ILE A 419 8.22 -37.63 -1.19
N PRO A 420 7.83 -38.84 -0.70
CA PRO A 420 8.65 -40.04 -0.88
C PRO A 420 8.86 -40.46 -2.35
N GLN A 421 7.95 -40.05 -3.24
CA GLN A 421 8.07 -40.32 -4.69
C GLN A 421 9.08 -39.39 -5.36
N LEU A 422 9.26 -38.19 -4.80
CA LEU A 422 10.16 -37.16 -5.33
C LEU A 422 11.55 -37.20 -4.69
N ILE A 423 11.63 -37.60 -3.42
CA ILE A 423 12.86 -37.63 -2.65
C ILE A 423 12.88 -38.88 -1.76
N SER A 424 13.72 -39.84 -2.13
CA SER A 424 13.89 -41.08 -1.38
C SER A 424 14.50 -40.82 0.01
N GLY A 425 14.01 -41.54 1.02
CA GLY A 425 14.60 -41.54 2.37
C GLY A 425 14.26 -40.34 3.24
N VAL A 426 13.29 -39.52 2.83
CA VAL A 426 12.73 -38.44 3.65
C VAL A 426 11.68 -39.01 4.60
N GLU A 427 11.91 -38.86 5.90
CA GLU A 427 10.94 -39.15 6.96
C GLU A 427 10.34 -37.82 7.44
N ILE A 428 9.04 -37.62 7.22
CA ILE A 428 8.32 -36.40 7.62
C ILE A 428 7.87 -36.55 9.07
N VAL A 429 8.26 -35.59 9.91
CA VAL A 429 7.92 -35.50 11.33
C VAL A 429 6.66 -34.65 11.51
N GLN A 430 6.56 -33.53 10.79
CA GLN A 430 5.37 -32.68 10.76
C GLN A 430 5.09 -32.27 9.32
N ALA A 431 3.84 -32.39 8.90
CA ALA A 431 3.43 -32.29 7.50
C ALA A 431 2.51 -31.10 7.24
N ASN A 432 2.54 -30.62 6.00
CA ASN A 432 1.53 -29.74 5.40
C ASN A 432 1.29 -28.42 6.16
N LEU A 433 2.33 -27.85 6.76
CA LEU A 433 2.23 -26.53 7.40
C LEU A 433 2.10 -25.46 6.32
N GLN A 434 0.96 -24.76 6.28
CA GLN A 434 0.68 -23.76 5.26
C GLN A 434 1.25 -22.40 5.65
N ILE A 435 2.03 -21.81 4.75
CA ILE A 435 2.63 -20.47 4.90
C ILE A 435 2.24 -19.65 3.67
N ASP A 436 1.15 -18.88 3.77
CA ASP A 436 0.47 -18.30 2.61
C ASP A 436 0.17 -19.41 1.57
N ASN A 437 0.80 -19.35 0.39
CA ASN A 437 0.69 -20.37 -0.66
C ASN A 437 1.95 -21.25 -0.77
N TRP A 438 2.75 -21.34 0.29
CA TRP A 438 3.89 -22.26 0.43
C TRP A 438 3.55 -23.37 1.41
N THR A 439 4.23 -24.51 1.26
CA THR A 439 4.11 -25.65 2.17
C THR A 439 5.43 -25.90 2.90
N LEU A 440 5.37 -26.07 4.21
CA LEU A 440 6.51 -26.44 5.04
C LEU A 440 6.30 -27.85 5.63
N HIS A 441 7.32 -28.69 5.50
CA HIS A 441 7.40 -29.98 6.18
C HIS A 441 8.64 -30.01 7.09
N ILE A 442 8.48 -30.49 8.31
CA ILE A 442 9.60 -30.81 9.20
C ILE A 442 10.00 -32.25 8.93
N ILE A 443 11.27 -32.49 8.63
CA ILE A 443 11.82 -33.80 8.31
C ILE A 443 12.86 -34.22 9.33
N LYS A 444 13.09 -35.53 9.47
CA LYS A 444 13.96 -36.06 10.53
C LYS A 444 15.44 -35.79 10.33
N GLN A 445 15.86 -35.75 9.08
CA GLN A 445 17.26 -35.63 8.68
C GLN A 445 17.37 -34.80 7.40
N PRO A 446 18.51 -34.13 7.17
CA PRO A 446 18.73 -33.40 5.93
C PRO A 446 18.52 -34.27 4.69
N VAL A 447 17.94 -33.68 3.64
CA VAL A 447 17.79 -34.32 2.34
C VAL A 447 19.19 -34.72 1.82
N ALA A 448 19.34 -35.97 1.42
CA ALA A 448 20.55 -36.46 0.77
C ALA A 448 20.80 -35.65 -0.52
N GLU A 449 22.08 -35.47 -0.87
CA GLU A 449 22.45 -34.65 -2.02
C GLU A 449 21.72 -35.14 -3.28
N ARG A 450 20.89 -34.29 -3.86
CA ARG A 450 20.17 -34.64 -5.09
C ARG A 450 21.19 -34.62 -6.23
N SER A 451 21.20 -35.70 -7.02
CA SER A 451 21.88 -35.70 -8.32
C SER A 451 21.28 -34.56 -9.12
N SER A 452 22.11 -33.61 -9.57
CA SER A 452 21.62 -32.50 -10.39
C SER A 452 20.89 -33.09 -11.61
N PRO A 453 19.61 -32.73 -11.86
CA PRO A 453 19.00 -32.96 -13.15
C PRO A 453 19.66 -32.11 -14.24
#